data_AF-A0A1V5XP44-F1
#
_entry.id   AF-A0A1V5XP44-F1
#
_cell.length_a   1.000
_cell.length_b   1.000
_cell.length_c   1.000
_cell.angle_alpha   90.00
_cell.angle_beta   90.00
_cell.angle_gamma   90.00
#
_symmetry.space_group_name_H-M   'P 1'
#
loop_
_entity.id
_entity.type
_entity.pdbx_description
1 polymer ?
#
loop_
_entity_poly.entity_id
_entity_poly.type
_entity_poly.pdbx_seq_one_letter_code
_entity_poly.pdbx_strand_id
1 'polypeptide(L)'
;MLNPRSLSIPLVALSLASAHPAHAQQPQPYYYTEYSEQWYGWQNLAVDVPLLTTFVIAQTHGQDTFALGTMGAFVVGSPIVHLAHHRVPPAVLSGFSHLLLPLGGYALLRPVVGEIAPSSSKDTQIAAAVSITSLAALSLDVLWLAYDQTESEVRFESRARWIPHIALTTHSASLGWQF
;
A
#
# COMPACT_ATOMS: atom_id res chain seq x y z
N MET A 1 -57.71 4.77 -81.50
CA MET A 1 -58.12 6.13 -81.09
C MET A 1 -58.05 6.20 -79.57
N LEU A 2 -57.43 7.26 -79.07
CA LEU A 2 -57.12 7.57 -77.66
C LEU A 2 -58.38 7.57 -76.78
N ASN A 3 -58.30 7.14 -75.50
CA ASN A 3 -58.39 8.00 -74.29
C ASN A 3 -58.45 7.14 -72.98
N PRO A 4 -58.38 7.71 -71.75
CA PRO A 4 -57.18 7.55 -70.91
C PRO A 4 -57.48 7.12 -69.45
N ARG A 5 -56.42 6.67 -68.77
CA ARG A 5 -56.11 6.91 -67.34
C ARG A 5 -57.28 6.93 -66.33
N SER A 6 -57.51 5.79 -65.67
CA SER A 6 -58.03 5.79 -64.30
C SER A 6 -56.87 5.86 -63.31
N LEU A 7 -56.88 6.90 -62.49
CA LEU A 7 -55.91 7.25 -61.46
C LEU A 7 -55.75 6.13 -60.43
N SER A 8 -54.56 5.54 -60.34
CA SER A 8 -54.14 4.75 -59.19
C SER A 8 -53.82 5.72 -58.05
N ILE A 9 -54.68 5.77 -57.03
CA ILE A 9 -54.41 6.46 -55.77
C ILE A 9 -53.25 5.70 -55.08
N PRO A 10 -52.07 6.30 -54.85
CA PRO A 10 -51.08 5.66 -54.01
C PRO A 10 -51.61 5.69 -52.57
N LEU A 11 -51.88 4.50 -52.02
CA LEU A 11 -52.07 4.31 -50.59
C LEU A 11 -50.76 4.75 -49.92
N VAL A 12 -50.74 5.96 -49.35
CA VAL A 12 -49.66 6.37 -48.45
C VAL A 12 -49.81 5.49 -47.22
N ALA A 13 -49.03 4.42 -47.17
CA ALA A 13 -48.84 3.62 -45.98
C ALA A 13 -48.23 4.54 -44.92
N LEU A 14 -49.07 5.04 -44.01
CA LEU A 14 -48.64 5.69 -42.80
C LEU A 14 -48.01 4.59 -41.92
N SER A 15 -46.73 4.29 -42.19
CA SER A 15 -45.93 3.44 -41.33
C SER A 15 -45.76 4.22 -40.03
N LEU A 16 -46.62 3.92 -39.06
CA LEU A 16 -46.39 4.24 -37.65
C LEU A 16 -45.12 3.50 -37.25
N ALA A 17 -43.97 4.10 -37.55
CA ALA A 17 -42.73 3.76 -36.91
C ALA A 17 -42.97 4.02 -35.43
N SER A 18 -43.30 2.96 -34.70
CA SER A 18 -43.25 2.92 -33.25
C SER A 18 -41.84 3.31 -32.85
N ALA A 19 -41.65 4.60 -32.60
CA ALA A 19 -40.50 5.14 -31.93
C ALA A 19 -40.47 4.43 -30.58
N HIS A 20 -39.67 3.37 -30.50
CA HIS A 20 -39.31 2.79 -29.22
C HIS A 20 -38.74 3.97 -28.43
N PRO A 21 -39.27 4.28 -27.23
CA PRO A 21 -38.61 5.24 -26.39
C PRO A 21 -37.18 4.73 -26.24
N ALA A 22 -36.22 5.53 -26.69
CA ALA A 22 -34.83 5.30 -26.37
C ALA A 22 -34.78 5.38 -24.84
N HIS A 23 -34.89 4.22 -24.19
CA HIS A 23 -34.62 4.12 -22.77
C HIS A 23 -33.18 4.58 -22.64
N ALA A 24 -33.00 5.82 -22.17
CA ALA A 24 -31.70 6.32 -21.76
C ALA A 24 -31.14 5.25 -20.83
N GLN A 25 -30.14 4.51 -21.31
CA GLN A 25 -29.46 3.52 -20.49
C GLN A 25 -28.92 4.30 -19.30
N GLN A 26 -29.52 4.09 -18.13
CA GLN A 26 -28.98 4.65 -16.91
C GLN A 26 -27.53 4.19 -16.84
N PRO A 27 -26.56 5.12 -16.70
CA PRO A 27 -25.15 4.75 -16.66
C PRO A 27 -24.99 3.71 -15.55
N GLN A 28 -24.60 2.51 -15.94
CA GLN A 28 -24.36 1.44 -14.98
C GLN A 28 -23.18 1.88 -14.11
N PRO A 29 -23.30 1.81 -12.78
CA PRO A 29 -22.20 2.15 -11.90
C PRO A 29 -21.01 1.25 -12.24
N TYR A 30 -19.88 1.87 -12.58
CA TYR A 30 -18.64 1.15 -12.82
C TYR A 30 -17.91 0.98 -11.49
N TYR A 31 -17.54 -0.25 -11.14
CA TYR A 31 -16.75 -0.53 -9.95
C TYR A 31 -15.31 -0.76 -10.37
N TYR A 32 -14.37 -0.16 -9.64
CA TYR A 32 -12.96 -0.47 -9.76
C TYR A 32 -12.37 -0.74 -8.39
N THR A 33 -11.37 -1.60 -8.34
CA THR A 33 -10.58 -1.84 -7.13
C THR A 33 -9.48 -0.80 -7.06
N GLU A 34 -9.46 -0.03 -5.98
CA GLU A 34 -8.35 0.85 -5.64
C GLU A 34 -7.47 0.15 -4.60
N TYR A 35 -6.17 0.11 -4.89
CA TYR A 35 -5.15 -0.38 -3.96
C TYR A 35 -4.52 0.83 -3.30
N SER A 36 -4.64 0.93 -1.97
CA SER A 36 -3.97 1.97 -1.19
C SER A 36 -2.95 1.35 -0.25
N GLU A 37 -1.80 2.01 -0.11
CA GLU A 37 -0.76 1.62 0.83
C GLU A 37 -0.68 2.63 1.98
N GLN A 38 -0.78 2.14 3.22
CA GLN A 38 -0.63 2.96 4.42
C GLN A 38 0.62 2.56 5.18
N TRP A 39 1.55 3.50 5.33
CA TRP A 39 2.77 3.28 6.09
C TRP A 39 2.51 3.40 7.60
N TYR A 40 2.94 2.40 8.37
CA TYR A 40 2.85 2.38 9.83
C TYR A 40 4.21 2.18 10.51
N GLY A 41 5.33 2.29 9.79
CA GLY A 41 6.67 2.06 10.33
C GLY A 41 7.07 2.98 11.49
N TRP A 42 6.40 4.12 11.68
CA TRP A 42 6.61 4.95 12.87
C TRP A 42 6.19 4.22 14.17
N GLN A 43 5.24 3.29 14.12
CA GLN A 43 4.85 2.49 15.28
C GLN A 43 5.97 1.52 15.68
N ASN A 44 6.62 0.90 14.70
CA ASN A 44 7.81 0.06 14.90
C ASN A 44 8.95 0.90 15.52
N LEU A 45 9.21 2.11 14.99
CA LEU A 45 10.18 3.03 15.59
C LEU A 45 9.89 3.38 17.06
N ALA A 46 8.62 3.63 17.39
CA ALA A 46 8.21 3.98 18.74
C ALA A 46 8.41 2.83 19.74
N VAL A 47 8.40 1.59 19.27
CA VAL A 47 8.66 0.38 20.08
C VAL A 47 10.15 0.10 20.16
N ASP A 48 10.83 0.07 19.03
CA ASP A 48 12.18 -0.48 18.93
C ASP A 48 13.27 0.50 19.38
N VAL A 49 13.12 1.81 19.11
CA VAL A 49 14.13 2.80 19.49
C VAL A 49 14.31 2.87 21.02
N PRO A 50 13.25 2.93 21.85
CA PRO A 50 13.40 2.87 23.30
C PRO A 50 14.04 1.56 23.78
N LEU A 51 13.68 0.42 23.19
CA LEU A 51 14.23 -0.88 23.55
C LEU A 51 15.72 -0.97 23.25
N LEU A 52 16.14 -0.55 22.05
CA LEU A 52 17.54 -0.53 21.66
C LEU A 52 18.36 0.47 22.49
N THR A 53 17.79 1.64 22.79
CA THR A 53 18.43 2.63 23.68
C THR A 53 18.62 2.04 25.08
N THR A 54 17.60 1.37 25.61
CA THR A 54 17.66 0.75 26.93
C THR A 54 18.67 -0.39 26.95
N PHE A 55 18.75 -1.20 25.89
CA PHE A 55 19.78 -2.21 25.73
C PHE A 55 21.19 -1.62 25.82
N VAL A 56 21.47 -0.54 25.09
CA VAL A 56 22.79 0.11 25.10
C VAL A 56 23.15 0.59 26.50
N ILE A 57 22.22 1.26 27.18
CA ILE A 57 22.43 1.75 28.56
C ILE A 57 22.65 0.55 29.50
N ALA A 58 21.80 -0.46 29.46
CA ALA A 58 21.89 -1.63 30.32
C ALA A 58 23.22 -2.36 30.13
N GLN A 59 23.61 -2.62 28.88
CA GLN A 59 24.84 -3.34 28.55
C GLN A 59 26.07 -2.55 29.00
N THR A 60 26.14 -1.25 28.70
CA THR A 60 27.31 -0.42 29.06
C THR A 60 27.48 -0.23 30.58
N HIS A 61 26.41 -0.41 31.36
CA HIS A 61 26.43 -0.39 32.83
C HIS A 61 26.58 -1.79 33.47
N GLY A 62 26.85 -2.84 32.69
CA GLY A 62 27.04 -4.21 33.19
C GLY A 62 25.76 -4.88 33.69
N GLN A 63 24.59 -4.43 33.25
CA GLN A 63 23.28 -4.99 33.62
C GLN A 63 22.83 -6.06 32.62
N ASP A 64 23.64 -7.12 32.44
CA ASP A 64 23.48 -8.10 31.36
C ASP A 64 22.09 -8.76 31.31
N THR A 65 21.49 -9.06 32.46
CA THR A 65 20.14 -9.65 32.52
C THR A 65 19.08 -8.68 31.99
N PHE A 66 19.20 -7.39 32.33
CA PHE A 66 18.28 -6.37 31.86
C PHE A 66 18.49 -6.08 30.37
N ALA A 67 19.75 -6.00 29.93
CA ALA A 67 20.12 -5.87 28.51
C ALA A 67 19.53 -7.01 27.67
N LEU A 68 19.70 -8.27 28.11
CA LEU A 68 19.13 -9.43 27.44
C LEU A 68 17.60 -9.38 27.39
N GLY A 69 16.95 -8.97 28.49
CA GLY A 69 15.49 -8.78 28.53
C GLY A 69 15.01 -7.74 27.52
N THR A 70 15.70 -6.60 27.41
CA THR A 70 15.37 -5.58 26.42
C THR A 70 15.62 -6.01 24.98
N MET A 71 16.65 -6.82 24.73
CA MET A 71 16.89 -7.40 23.41
C MET A 71 15.83 -8.45 23.05
N GLY A 72 15.38 -9.24 24.02
CA GLY A 72 14.25 -10.16 23.84
C GLY A 72 12.97 -9.41 23.50
N ALA A 73 12.70 -8.29 24.17
CA ALA A 73 11.58 -7.41 23.84
C ALA A 73 11.72 -6.79 22.43
N PHE A 74 12.92 -6.38 22.03
CA PHE A 74 13.21 -5.86 20.69
C PHE A 74 12.92 -6.90 19.59
N VAL A 75 13.19 -8.18 19.84
CA VAL A 75 12.88 -9.27 18.90
C VAL A 75 11.38 -9.44 18.66
N VAL A 76 10.53 -9.18 19.65
CA VAL A 76 9.07 -9.42 19.56
C VAL A 76 8.24 -8.14 19.42
N GLY A 77 8.83 -6.96 19.64
CA GLY A 77 8.16 -5.67 19.61
C GLY A 77 7.49 -5.37 18.26
N SER A 78 8.28 -5.18 17.21
CA SER A 78 7.76 -4.94 15.86
C SER A 78 6.90 -6.08 15.28
N PRO A 79 7.19 -7.38 15.53
CA PRO A 79 6.28 -8.46 15.16
C PRO A 79 4.87 -8.32 15.73
N ILE A 80 4.73 -7.86 16.98
CA ILE A 80 3.40 -7.61 17.58
C ILE A 80 2.67 -6.51 16.84
N VAL A 81 3.37 -5.44 16.43
CA VAL A 81 2.78 -4.36 15.63
C VAL A 81 2.26 -4.89 14.29
N HIS A 82 3.06 -5.67 13.55
CA HIS A 82 2.61 -6.30 12.31
C HIS A 82 1.39 -7.20 12.50
N LEU A 83 1.34 -7.96 13.59
CA LEU A 83 0.19 -8.81 13.90
C LEU A 83 -1.07 -7.98 14.22
N ALA A 84 -0.93 -6.82 14.87
CA ALA A 84 -2.03 -5.89 15.10
C ALA A 84 -2.60 -5.32 13.79
N HIS A 85 -1.76 -5.23 12.75
CA HIS A 85 -2.13 -4.87 11.39
C HIS A 85 -2.59 -6.07 10.52
N HIS A 86 -2.75 -7.26 11.11
CA HIS A 86 -3.10 -8.52 10.41
C HIS A 86 -2.08 -8.96 9.33
N ARG A 87 -0.83 -8.47 9.42
CA ARG A 87 0.26 -8.75 8.47
C ARG A 87 1.15 -9.89 8.99
N VAL A 88 0.66 -11.12 8.89
CA VAL A 88 1.37 -12.32 9.42
C VAL A 88 2.74 -12.56 8.75
N PRO A 89 2.88 -12.55 7.40
CA PRO A 89 4.19 -12.79 6.80
C PRO A 89 5.23 -11.72 7.17
N PRO A 90 4.90 -10.41 7.15
CA PRO A 90 5.77 -9.37 7.70
C PRO A 90 6.14 -9.59 9.16
N ALA A 91 5.21 -10.00 10.02
CA ALA A 91 5.49 -10.27 11.44
C ALA A 91 6.56 -11.35 11.63
N VAL A 92 6.47 -12.44 10.86
CA VAL A 92 7.46 -13.53 10.92
C VAL A 92 8.82 -13.06 10.43
N LEU A 93 8.87 -12.36 9.29
CA LEU A 93 10.13 -11.88 8.73
C LEU A 93 10.79 -10.82 9.62
N SER A 94 10.00 -9.94 10.23
CA SER A 94 10.43 -8.98 11.25
C SER A 94 11.06 -9.69 12.45
N GLY A 95 10.41 -10.71 13.01
CA GLY A 95 10.95 -11.44 14.15
C GLY A 95 12.26 -12.15 13.84
N PHE A 96 12.36 -12.77 12.66
CA PHE A 96 13.61 -13.39 12.21
C PHE A 96 14.71 -12.37 11.96
N SER A 97 14.41 -11.22 11.35
CA SER A 97 15.43 -10.19 11.09
C SER A 97 15.95 -9.59 12.40
N HIS A 98 15.06 -9.30 13.35
CA HIS A 98 15.41 -8.76 14.67
C HIS A 98 16.18 -9.76 15.55
N LEU A 99 16.05 -11.07 15.29
CA LEU A 99 16.84 -12.08 15.98
C LEU A 99 18.19 -12.34 15.29
N LEU A 100 18.16 -12.63 14.00
CA LEU A 100 19.31 -13.16 13.26
C LEU A 100 20.31 -12.07 12.91
N LEU A 101 19.87 -10.85 12.57
CA LEU A 101 20.82 -9.79 12.22
C LEU A 101 21.63 -9.35 13.44
N PRO A 102 21.06 -9.12 14.63
CA PRO A 102 21.86 -8.82 15.81
C PRO A 102 22.79 -9.97 16.21
N LEU A 103 22.31 -11.21 16.23
CA LEU A 103 23.13 -12.36 16.63
C LEU A 103 24.26 -12.66 15.64
N GLY A 104 23.91 -12.79 14.34
CA GLY A 104 24.88 -13.08 13.29
C GLY A 104 25.81 -11.90 13.05
N GLY A 105 25.26 -10.69 13.03
CA GLY A 105 26.01 -9.46 12.85
C GLY A 105 26.97 -9.18 14.01
N TYR A 106 26.59 -9.45 15.26
CA TYR A 106 27.49 -9.41 16.40
C TYR A 106 28.70 -10.33 16.20
N ALA A 107 28.47 -11.59 15.80
CA ALA A 107 29.55 -12.56 15.58
C ALA A 107 30.55 -12.08 14.52
N LEU A 108 30.07 -11.35 13.51
CA LEU A 108 30.90 -10.81 12.41
C LEU A 108 31.57 -9.48 12.75
N LEU A 109 30.85 -8.55 13.41
CA LEU A 109 31.32 -7.18 13.63
C LEU A 109 32.11 -7.00 14.93
N ARG A 110 31.93 -7.84 15.94
CA ARG A 110 32.63 -7.68 17.21
C ARG A 110 34.16 -7.59 17.07
N PRO A 111 34.85 -8.43 16.26
CA PRO A 111 36.29 -8.30 16.07
C PRO A 111 36.68 -6.94 15.50
N VAL A 112 35.95 -6.48 14.48
CA VAL A 112 36.16 -5.18 13.81
C VAL A 112 35.97 -4.02 14.79
N VAL A 113 34.92 -4.05 15.61
CA VAL A 113 34.68 -3.04 16.65
C VAL A 113 35.81 -3.03 17.70
N GLY A 114 36.32 -4.20 18.08
CA GLY A 114 37.45 -4.32 19.00
C GLY A 114 38.74 -3.72 18.46
N GLU A 115 38.99 -3.83 17.15
CA GLU A 115 40.15 -3.22 16.49
C GLU A 115 40.03 -1.69 16.36
N ILE A 116 38.82 -1.19 16.07
CA ILE A 116 38.56 0.25 15.90
C ILE A 116 38.53 0.98 17.26
N ALA A 117 38.04 0.31 18.31
CA ALA A 117 37.87 0.88 19.64
C ALA A 117 38.55 0.04 20.74
N PRO A 118 39.88 -0.15 20.69
CA PRO A 118 40.60 -1.08 21.57
C PRO A 118 40.61 -0.65 23.04
N SER A 119 40.45 0.64 23.31
CA SER A 119 40.37 1.19 24.68
C SER A 119 38.98 1.11 25.31
N SER A 120 37.95 0.75 24.54
CA SER A 120 36.58 0.61 25.06
C SER A 120 36.42 -0.68 25.87
N SER A 121 35.52 -0.66 26.84
CA SER A 121 35.17 -1.87 27.59
C SER A 121 34.56 -2.93 26.66
N LYS A 122 34.66 -4.21 27.06
CA LYS A 122 34.04 -5.32 26.32
C LYS A 122 32.53 -5.10 26.15
N ASP A 123 31.86 -4.56 27.17
CA ASP A 123 30.42 -4.34 27.15
C ASP A 123 30.04 -3.22 26.19
N THR A 124 30.83 -2.13 26.13
CA THR A 124 30.63 -1.08 25.12
C THR A 124 30.85 -1.60 23.71
N GLN A 125 31.85 -2.47 23.49
CA GLN A 125 32.07 -3.09 22.19
C GLN A 125 30.91 -4.03 21.79
N ILE A 126 30.37 -4.80 22.74
CA ILE A 126 29.17 -5.63 22.52
C ILE A 126 27.97 -4.75 22.16
N ALA A 127 27.71 -3.72 22.97
CA ALA A 127 26.60 -2.79 22.76
C ALA A 127 26.69 -2.15 21.37
N ALA A 128 27.88 -1.70 20.95
CA ALA A 128 28.09 -1.11 19.63
C ALA A 128 27.83 -2.11 18.49
N ALA A 129 28.42 -3.32 18.54
CA ALA A 129 28.26 -4.32 17.49
C ALA A 129 26.80 -4.78 17.34
N VAL A 130 26.12 -5.03 18.45
CA VAL A 130 24.69 -5.41 18.47
C VAL A 130 23.83 -4.24 17.98
N SER A 131 24.13 -3.00 18.36
CA SER A 131 23.33 -1.85 17.93
C SER A 131 23.42 -1.57 16.44
N ILE A 132 24.61 -1.64 15.85
CA ILE A 132 24.80 -1.44 14.40
C ILE A 132 23.95 -2.44 13.60
N THR A 133 23.90 -3.69 14.07
CA THR A 133 23.20 -4.77 13.37
C THR A 133 21.70 -4.79 13.67
N SER A 134 21.30 -4.35 14.86
CA SER A 134 19.90 -4.08 15.23
C SER A 134 19.32 -2.92 14.41
N LEU A 135 20.11 -1.87 14.16
CA LEU A 135 19.70 -0.77 13.28
C LEU A 135 19.46 -1.25 11.84
N ALA A 136 20.21 -2.24 11.35
CA ALA A 136 19.96 -2.83 10.04
C ALA A 136 18.62 -3.60 10.02
N ALA A 137 18.30 -4.36 11.07
CA ALA A 137 17.02 -5.05 11.22
C ALA A 137 15.85 -4.06 11.26
N LEU A 138 15.97 -3.03 12.09
CA LEU A 138 14.99 -1.95 12.22
C LEU A 138 14.80 -1.21 10.88
N SER A 139 15.88 -0.92 10.15
CA SER A 139 15.78 -0.26 8.85
C SER A 139 15.03 -1.12 7.83
N LEU A 140 15.33 -2.42 7.78
CA LEU A 140 14.62 -3.36 6.91
C LEU A 140 13.13 -3.40 7.25
N ASP A 141 12.80 -3.46 8.53
CA ASP A 141 11.42 -3.54 8.98
C ASP A 141 10.63 -2.26 8.66
N VAL A 142 11.11 -1.12 9.17
CA VAL A 142 10.43 0.17 9.06
C VAL A 142 10.26 0.63 7.62
N LEU A 143 11.26 0.35 6.76
CA LEU A 143 11.27 0.84 5.37
C LEU A 143 10.67 -0.14 4.37
N TRP A 144 10.58 -1.43 4.70
CA TRP A 144 10.11 -2.44 3.74
C TRP A 144 8.84 -3.16 4.21
N LEU A 145 8.78 -3.58 5.48
CA LEU A 145 7.73 -4.47 5.97
C LEU A 145 6.49 -3.71 6.46
N ALA A 146 6.68 -2.47 6.94
CA ALA A 146 5.66 -1.71 7.65
C ALA A 146 4.67 -0.92 6.77
N TYR A 147 4.07 -1.61 5.80
CA TYR A 147 3.01 -1.09 4.93
C TYR A 147 1.78 -1.99 5.00
N ASP A 148 0.61 -1.37 5.15
CA ASP A 148 -0.69 -2.02 4.98
C ASP A 148 -1.15 -1.86 3.55
N GLN A 149 -1.74 -2.92 3.00
CA GLN A 149 -2.36 -2.92 1.69
C GLN A 149 -3.86 -3.04 1.89
N THR A 150 -4.59 -1.98 1.54
CA THR A 150 -6.05 -1.95 1.63
C THR A 150 -6.63 -1.98 0.23
N GLU A 151 -7.45 -2.99 -0.04
CA GLU A 151 -8.26 -3.08 -1.24
C GLU A 151 -9.62 -2.45 -0.95
N SER A 152 -9.98 -1.40 -1.69
CA SER A 152 -11.31 -0.80 -1.61
C SER A 152 -12.01 -0.86 -2.95
N GLU A 153 -13.20 -1.44 -2.98
CA GLU A 153 -14.10 -1.33 -4.13
C GLU A 153 -14.70 0.07 -4.17
N VAL A 154 -14.28 0.86 -5.16
CA VAL A 154 -14.80 2.21 -5.35
C VAL A 154 -15.88 2.15 -6.41
N ARG A 155 -17.08 2.56 -6.02
CA ARG A 155 -18.18 2.80 -6.96
C ARG A 155 -17.93 4.13 -7.66
N PHE A 156 -17.54 4.07 -8.92
CA PHE A 156 -17.54 5.25 -9.78
C PHE A 156 -18.98 5.55 -10.18
N GLU A 157 -19.62 6.41 -9.39
CA GLU A 157 -20.76 7.17 -9.88
C GLU A 157 -20.20 8.26 -10.78
N SER A 158 -20.47 8.16 -12.09
CA SER A 158 -20.32 9.32 -12.95
C SER A 158 -21.30 10.37 -12.42
N ARG A 159 -20.86 11.23 -11.50
CA ARG A 159 -21.54 12.51 -11.30
C ARG A 159 -21.62 13.09 -12.70
N ALA A 160 -22.83 13.29 -13.21
CA ALA A 160 -23.07 13.88 -14.52
C ALA A 160 -22.37 15.25 -14.54
N ARG A 161 -21.10 15.22 -14.90
CA ARG A 161 -20.21 16.37 -14.97
C ARG A 161 -19.99 16.51 -16.44
N TRP A 162 -20.96 17.19 -17.07
CA TRP A 162 -20.86 17.78 -18.39
C TRP A 162 -20.03 16.93 -19.34
N ILE A 163 -20.63 15.88 -19.91
CA ILE A 163 -19.93 15.05 -20.89
C ILE A 163 -20.12 15.73 -22.25
N PRO A 164 -19.11 16.46 -22.79
CA PRO A 164 -19.23 17.00 -24.13
C PRO A 164 -19.26 15.81 -25.09
N HIS A 165 -20.28 15.74 -25.93
CA HIS A 165 -20.29 14.80 -27.03
C HIS A 165 -20.08 15.58 -28.33
N ILE A 166 -19.17 15.07 -29.15
CA ILE A 166 -18.91 15.57 -30.49
C ILE A 166 -19.55 14.57 -31.44
N ALA A 167 -20.66 14.96 -32.06
CA ALA A 167 -21.24 14.18 -33.14
C ALA A 167 -20.58 14.59 -34.44
N LEU A 168 -19.82 13.67 -35.04
CA LEU A 168 -19.21 13.86 -36.35
C LEU A 168 -20.07 13.16 -37.39
N THR A 169 -20.59 13.94 -38.34
CA THR A 169 -21.19 13.41 -39.57
C THR A 169 -20.28 13.74 -40.74
N THR A 170 -20.52 13.10 -41.89
CA THR A 170 -19.75 13.29 -43.12
C THR A 170 -19.72 14.75 -43.61
N HIS A 171 -20.64 15.60 -43.15
CA HIS A 171 -20.79 16.99 -43.59
C HIS A 171 -20.85 18.03 -42.46
N SER A 172 -20.79 17.63 -41.18
CA SER A 172 -20.83 18.57 -40.06
C SER A 172 -20.26 17.98 -38.77
N ALA A 173 -19.81 18.87 -37.88
CA ALA A 173 -19.50 18.55 -36.49
C ALA A 173 -20.43 19.38 -35.60
N SER A 174 -21.13 18.74 -34.67
CA SER A 174 -21.90 19.45 -33.63
C SER A 174 -21.37 19.10 -32.25
N LEU A 175 -21.30 20.13 -31.40
CA LEU A 175 -20.97 20.02 -29.98
C LEU A 175 -22.27 20.15 -29.18
N GLY A 176 -22.60 19.10 -28.42
CA GLY A 176 -23.78 19.08 -27.57
C GLY A 176 -23.45 18.81 -26.12
N TRP A 177 -24.34 19.23 -25.24
CA TRP A 177 -24.32 18.90 -23.81
C TRP A 177 -25.52 18.00 -23.50
N GLN A 178 -25.29 16.87 -22.84
CA GLN A 178 -26.36 16.04 -22.27
C GLN A 178 -26.47 16.36 -20.78
N PHE A 179 -27.69 16.66 -20.33
CA PHE A 179 -28.04 16.97 -18.95
C PHE A 179 -28.66 15.75 -18.27
#